data_AF-A0A2P7RDD8-F1
#
_entry.id   AF-A0A2P7RDD8-F1
#
_cell.length_a   1.000
_cell.length_b   1.000
_cell.length_c   1.000
_cell.angle_alpha   90.00
_cell.angle_beta   90.00
_cell.angle_gamma   90.00
#
_symmetry.space_group_name_H-M   'P 1'
#
loop_
_entity.id
_entity.type
_entity.pdbx_description
1 polymer ?
#
loop_
_entity_poly.entity_id
_entity_poly.type
_entity_poly.pdbx_seq_one_letter_code
_entity_poly.pdbx_strand_id
1 'polypeptide(L)'
;MSPAQHYLRFGEPWGRKAGPEFDAGWYRNQYTDVAASGMSPLLHFIRHGEKEGRQPGPVQAMEWDAKLWRKEAPESTCLKALHSLLTTGSWREATFAAFALGRWYASSQQWTKAAQALACRHLHSQRLPAHNGAALLEADALIRTNALAQAWQRLEQLQSQAPTYYDCSLAQANLISAQARQLTNPPDALQQLWNAQRLRRINHPWQHKRLMTVSLINEQHPLSLDNLAPPIIEPSRPTLTAPLVSVIMPLYNAAATLATALRSLVSQTLEQEQPGALEVLVVDDASTDGSLDIARQFAERHACIKVITQPHNQGAYTARNRALDEARGRFITVHDSDDWSHPQKLALQMQALQGNHEWMASFSHWVRCSTDMLFHRWRMEEGWIFRNASSLMFRRQVFEELGYWDKVRADADTEYYHRILAAYGDKAIGDALPGVPLSFGRNLSTSLTQTSATHISTQFVGARKDYQDAASQWHAAANSITDLYMPANPDARLFTAPDELLP
;
A
#
# COMPACT_ATOMS: atom_id res chain seq x y z
N MET A 1 36.80 19.41 33.27
CA MET A 1 36.02 19.32 32.00
C MET A 1 35.34 17.97 32.00
N SER A 2 34.02 17.92 31.82
CA SER A 2 33.31 16.64 31.77
C SER A 2 33.65 15.86 30.48
N PRO A 3 33.43 14.53 30.43
CA PRO A 3 33.60 13.75 29.20
C PRO A 3 32.81 14.31 28.02
N ALA A 4 31.57 14.77 28.26
CA ALA A 4 30.74 15.40 27.24
C ALA A 4 31.32 16.74 26.73
N GLN A 5 31.80 17.59 27.65
CA GLN A 5 32.46 18.85 27.27
C GLN A 5 33.77 18.60 26.51
N HIS A 6 34.54 17.59 26.90
CA HIS A 6 35.76 17.19 26.21
C HIS A 6 35.46 16.65 24.81
N TYR A 7 34.42 15.82 24.66
CA TYR A 7 33.98 15.33 23.37
C TYR A 7 33.56 16.47 22.44
N LEU A 8 32.65 17.34 22.88
CA LEU A 8 32.17 18.46 22.05
C LEU A 8 33.29 19.43 21.67
N ARG A 9 34.25 19.67 22.56
CA ARG A 9 35.34 20.64 22.33
C ARG A 9 36.49 20.08 21.49
N PHE A 10 36.83 18.80 21.64
CA PHE A 10 38.00 18.20 21.00
C PHE A 10 37.67 16.92 20.24
N GLY A 11 36.88 16.04 20.82
CA GLY A 11 36.54 14.75 20.22
C GLY A 11 35.85 14.88 18.86
N GLU A 12 34.75 15.62 18.80
CA GLU A 12 33.95 15.79 17.59
C GLU A 12 34.70 16.51 16.46
N PRO A 13 35.42 17.64 16.70
CA PRO A 13 36.28 18.25 15.69
C PRO A 13 37.40 17.33 15.18
N TRP A 14 37.91 16.42 16.02
CA TRP A 14 38.91 15.43 15.63
C TRP A 14 38.34 14.14 15.02
N GLY A 15 37.03 14.12 14.72
CA GLY A 15 36.37 12.95 14.12
C GLY A 15 36.29 11.73 15.04
N ARG A 16 36.41 11.91 16.36
CA ARG A 16 36.22 10.82 17.32
C ARG A 16 34.73 10.47 17.42
N LYS A 17 34.44 9.18 17.61
CA LYS A 17 33.08 8.70 17.86
C LYS A 17 32.66 9.04 19.29
N ALA A 18 31.41 9.47 19.48
CA ALA A 18 30.87 9.76 20.80
C ALA A 18 30.68 8.48 21.64
N GLY A 19 30.52 7.35 20.95
CA GLY A 19 30.38 6.01 21.50
C GLY A 19 30.30 4.98 20.37
N PRO A 20 30.13 3.69 20.69
CA PRO A 20 30.05 2.62 19.69
C PRO A 20 28.87 2.78 18.72
N GLU A 21 27.78 3.41 19.16
CA GLU A 21 26.53 3.50 18.40
C GLU A 21 26.34 4.84 17.68
N PHE A 22 27.24 5.82 17.86
CA PHE A 22 27.10 7.15 17.25
C PHE A 22 28.36 7.56 16.46
N ASP A 23 28.18 7.79 15.16
CA ASP A 23 29.21 8.22 14.24
C ASP A 23 28.90 9.63 13.72
N ALA A 24 29.54 10.64 14.32
CA ALA A 24 29.30 12.05 13.99
C ALA A 24 29.67 12.41 12.55
N GLY A 25 30.70 11.78 11.99
CA GLY A 25 31.14 12.00 10.61
C GLY A 25 30.14 11.45 9.63
N TRP A 26 29.72 10.19 9.82
CA TRP A 26 28.66 9.59 9.02
C TRP A 26 27.34 10.37 9.15
N TYR A 27 26.94 10.73 10.37
CA TYR A 27 25.68 11.43 10.63
C TYR A 27 25.61 12.76 9.90
N ARG A 28 26.69 13.55 9.94
CA ARG A 28 26.78 14.83 9.23
C ARG A 28 26.71 14.64 7.72
N ASN A 29 27.36 13.60 7.19
CA ASN A 29 27.34 13.33 5.75
C ASN A 29 25.98 12.82 5.27
N GLN A 30 25.30 12.02 6.09
CA GLN A 30 23.98 11.48 5.78
C GLN A 30 22.88 12.54 5.86
N TYR A 31 23.00 13.49 6.79
CA TYR A 31 21.99 14.50 7.09
C TYR A 31 22.49 15.91 6.76
N THR A 32 22.31 16.30 5.50
CA THR A 32 22.82 17.57 4.96
C THR A 32 22.23 18.81 5.62
N ASP A 33 20.99 18.73 6.10
CA ASP A 33 20.34 19.77 6.89
C ASP A 33 21.03 20.00 8.24
N VAL A 34 21.50 18.92 8.89
CA VAL A 34 22.29 19.01 10.13
C VAL A 34 23.64 19.63 9.83
N ALA A 35 24.29 19.23 8.74
CA ALA A 35 25.54 19.83 8.30
C ALA A 35 25.39 21.34 8.05
N ALA A 36 24.31 21.75 7.37
CA ALA A 36 24.01 23.15 7.08
C ALA A 36 23.68 23.97 8.33
N SER A 37 23.07 23.35 9.35
CA SER A 37 22.72 24.02 10.61
C SER A 37 23.94 24.46 11.45
N GLY A 38 25.11 23.86 11.22
CA GLY A 38 26.30 24.05 12.05
C GLY A 38 26.20 23.48 13.47
N MET A 39 25.09 22.81 13.82
CA MET A 39 24.92 22.15 15.11
C MET A 39 25.84 20.93 15.22
N SER A 40 26.33 20.65 16.44
CA SER A 40 26.99 19.37 16.74
C SER A 40 26.08 18.19 16.35
N PRO A 41 26.53 17.24 15.50
CA PRO A 41 25.78 16.04 15.16
C PRO A 41 25.24 15.29 16.37
N LEU A 42 26.06 15.12 17.43
CA LEU A 42 25.63 14.42 18.63
C LEU A 42 24.51 15.18 19.36
N LEU A 43 24.64 16.50 19.51
CA LEU A 43 23.59 17.31 20.13
C LEU A 43 22.31 17.32 19.30
N HIS A 44 22.43 17.39 17.97
CA HIS A 44 21.29 17.30 17.07
C HIS A 44 20.56 15.98 17.26
N PHE A 45 21.29 14.86 17.24
CA PHE A 45 20.70 13.54 17.42
C PHE A 45 19.95 13.41 18.76
N ILE A 46 20.58 13.80 19.86
CA ILE A 46 19.97 13.72 21.20
C ILE A 46 18.73 14.61 21.32
N ARG A 47 18.75 15.82 20.73
CA ARG A 47 17.65 16.78 20.85
C ARG A 47 16.48 16.51 19.89
N HIS A 48 16.81 16.09 18.67
CA HIS A 48 15.89 16.03 17.53
C HIS A 48 15.96 14.68 16.82
N GLY A 49 17.16 14.28 16.39
CA GLY A 49 17.34 13.16 15.47
C GLY A 49 16.77 11.82 15.96
N GLU A 50 16.89 11.50 17.24
CA GLU A 50 16.31 10.27 17.80
C GLU A 50 14.78 10.25 17.66
N LYS A 51 14.12 11.37 17.97
CA LYS A 51 12.65 11.50 17.83
C LYS A 51 12.21 11.52 16.38
N GLU A 52 13.05 12.02 15.50
CA GLU A 52 12.86 12.01 14.04
C GLU A 52 13.16 10.63 13.41
N GLY A 53 13.62 9.65 14.19
CA GLY A 53 13.97 8.31 13.68
C GLY A 53 15.27 8.26 12.88
N ARG A 54 16.10 9.32 12.96
CA ARG A 54 17.40 9.37 12.28
C ARG A 54 18.33 8.31 12.84
N GLN A 55 19.10 7.69 11.97
CA GLN A 55 20.08 6.68 12.35
C GLN A 55 21.31 7.37 12.96
N PRO A 56 21.83 6.92 14.11
CA PRO A 56 23.02 7.52 14.72
C PRO A 56 24.35 7.12 14.05
N GLY A 57 24.32 6.17 13.11
CA GLY A 57 25.48 5.66 12.39
C GLY A 57 25.04 4.64 11.33
N PRO A 58 25.99 4.14 10.51
CA PRO A 58 25.69 3.13 9.50
C PRO A 58 25.17 1.83 10.14
N VAL A 59 24.33 1.09 9.39
CA VAL A 59 23.80 -0.22 9.80
C VAL A 59 24.04 -1.18 8.65
N GLN A 60 25.00 -2.08 8.82
CA GLN A 60 25.38 -3.05 7.79
C GLN A 60 24.22 -3.98 7.44
N ALA A 61 23.39 -4.35 8.41
CA ALA A 61 22.23 -5.18 8.16
C ALA A 61 21.24 -4.55 7.16
N MET A 62 21.06 -3.21 7.19
CA MET A 62 20.22 -2.50 6.21
C MET A 62 20.83 -2.51 4.81
N GLU A 63 22.17 -2.39 4.71
CA GLU A 63 22.87 -2.47 3.43
C GLU A 63 22.77 -3.86 2.81
N TRP A 64 22.98 -4.91 3.61
CA TRP A 64 22.84 -6.29 3.15
C TRP A 64 21.41 -6.65 2.78
N ASP A 65 20.43 -6.16 3.52
CA ASP A 65 19.01 -6.28 3.17
C ASP A 65 18.72 -5.63 1.82
N ALA A 66 19.18 -4.39 1.59
CA ALA A 66 19.01 -3.71 0.31
C ALA A 66 19.66 -4.49 -0.85
N LYS A 67 20.91 -4.94 -0.69
CA LYS A 67 21.63 -5.76 -1.69
C LYS A 67 20.90 -7.06 -2.00
N LEU A 68 20.31 -7.71 -0.99
CA LEU A 68 19.54 -8.93 -1.14
C LEU A 68 18.30 -8.71 -2.02
N TRP A 69 17.52 -7.68 -1.74
CA TRP A 69 16.32 -7.36 -2.52
C TRP A 69 16.60 -6.88 -3.94
N ARG A 70 17.69 -6.11 -4.12
CA ARG A 70 18.13 -5.59 -5.43
C ARG A 70 18.99 -6.58 -6.20
N LYS A 71 19.27 -7.76 -5.64
CA LYS A 71 20.15 -8.79 -6.23
C LYS A 71 21.53 -8.24 -6.63
N GLU A 72 22.04 -7.27 -5.88
CA GLU A 72 23.38 -6.68 -6.10
C GLU A 72 24.51 -7.62 -5.62
N ALA A 73 24.17 -8.69 -4.89
CA ALA A 73 25.09 -9.74 -4.47
C ALA A 73 24.36 -11.10 -4.39
N PRO A 74 25.07 -12.24 -4.41
CA PRO A 74 24.44 -13.56 -4.31
C PRO A 74 23.63 -13.72 -3.01
N GLU A 75 22.42 -14.28 -3.12
CA GLU A 75 21.51 -14.49 -1.98
C GLU A 75 22.21 -15.18 -0.80
N SER A 76 22.96 -16.25 -1.06
CA SER A 76 23.70 -16.99 -0.04
C SER A 76 24.72 -16.13 0.72
N THR A 77 25.33 -15.15 0.04
CA THR A 77 26.30 -14.22 0.64
C THR A 77 25.58 -13.23 1.56
N CYS A 78 24.50 -12.61 1.08
CA CYS A 78 23.69 -11.68 1.87
C CYS A 78 23.11 -12.36 3.11
N LEU A 79 22.50 -13.55 2.94
CA LEU A 79 21.93 -14.31 4.06
C LEU A 79 23.01 -14.70 5.08
N LYS A 80 24.19 -15.14 4.65
CA LYS A 80 25.30 -15.45 5.55
C LYS A 80 25.76 -14.22 6.33
N ALA A 81 25.87 -13.06 5.68
CA ALA A 81 26.24 -11.81 6.33
C ALA A 81 25.18 -11.38 7.37
N LEU A 82 23.90 -11.44 7.00
CA LEU A 82 22.80 -11.12 7.90
C LEU A 82 22.74 -12.06 9.12
N HIS A 83 22.94 -13.37 8.93
CA HIS A 83 23.02 -14.32 10.06
C HIS A 83 24.24 -14.07 10.97
N SER A 84 25.38 -13.67 10.38
CA SER A 84 26.54 -13.26 11.17
C SER A 84 26.22 -12.02 12.01
N LEU A 85 25.59 -10.99 11.44
CA LEU A 85 25.19 -9.78 12.16
C LEU A 85 24.13 -10.05 13.23
N LEU A 86 23.21 -10.99 12.98
CA LEU A 86 22.22 -11.43 13.95
C LEU A 86 22.86 -12.03 15.22
N THR A 87 23.99 -12.71 15.08
CA THR A 87 24.61 -13.49 16.16
C THR A 87 25.81 -12.79 16.81
N THR A 88 26.56 -12.01 16.03
CA THR A 88 27.83 -11.41 16.46
C THR A 88 27.85 -9.88 16.39
N GLY A 89 26.83 -9.27 15.77
CA GLY A 89 26.71 -7.83 15.66
C GLY A 89 26.35 -7.15 16.99
N SER A 90 26.38 -5.81 17.01
CA SER A 90 25.78 -5.08 18.12
C SER A 90 24.28 -5.37 18.20
N TRP A 91 23.65 -5.10 19.34
CA TRP A 91 22.21 -5.31 19.51
C TRP A 91 21.38 -4.60 18.41
N ARG A 92 21.86 -3.45 17.91
CA ARG A 92 21.25 -2.69 16.81
C ARG A 92 21.38 -3.42 15.48
N GLU A 93 22.60 -3.87 15.13
CA GLU A 93 22.82 -4.70 13.93
C GLU A 93 21.98 -5.98 13.98
N ALA A 94 21.98 -6.68 15.12
CA ALA A 94 21.20 -7.89 15.30
C ALA A 94 19.69 -7.64 15.15
N THR A 95 19.18 -6.52 15.66
CA THR A 95 17.77 -6.13 15.52
C THR A 95 17.36 -5.88 14.07
N PHE A 96 18.17 -5.14 13.31
CA PHE A 96 17.91 -4.93 11.88
C PHE A 96 18.08 -6.22 11.06
N ALA A 97 19.09 -7.04 11.38
CA ALA A 97 19.32 -8.33 10.73
C ALA A 97 18.16 -9.31 10.97
N ALA A 98 17.64 -9.37 12.20
CA ALA A 98 16.46 -10.17 12.55
C ALA A 98 15.25 -9.79 11.68
N PHE A 99 15.00 -8.49 11.52
CA PHE A 99 13.90 -8.01 10.70
C PHE A 99 14.13 -8.29 9.20
N ALA A 100 15.34 -8.06 8.68
CA ALA A 100 15.70 -8.36 7.30
C ALA A 100 15.50 -9.86 6.97
N LEU A 101 16.06 -10.74 7.78
CA LEU A 101 15.91 -12.20 7.64
C LEU A 101 14.44 -12.63 7.79
N GLY A 102 13.74 -12.09 8.78
CA GLY A 102 12.32 -12.36 9.00
C GLY A 102 11.48 -12.04 7.77
N ARG A 103 11.68 -10.86 7.17
CA ARG A 103 11.00 -10.44 5.95
C ARG A 103 11.33 -11.32 4.75
N TRP A 104 12.61 -11.62 4.55
CA TRP A 104 13.05 -12.48 3.45
C TRP A 104 12.39 -13.85 3.54
N TYR A 105 12.52 -14.53 4.69
CA TYR A 105 11.94 -15.86 4.89
C TYR A 105 10.41 -15.86 4.80
N ALA A 106 9.74 -14.85 5.34
CA ALA A 106 8.28 -14.70 5.20
C ALA A 106 7.86 -14.56 3.73
N SER A 107 8.58 -13.77 2.93
CA SER A 107 8.29 -13.59 1.50
C SER A 107 8.40 -14.89 0.69
N SER A 108 9.24 -15.83 1.15
CA SER A 108 9.41 -17.17 0.59
C SER A 108 8.60 -18.25 1.32
N GLN A 109 7.59 -17.88 2.13
CA GLN A 109 6.73 -18.79 2.90
C GLN A 109 7.47 -19.69 3.93
N GLN A 110 8.72 -19.37 4.29
CA GLN A 110 9.53 -20.10 5.27
C GLN A 110 9.25 -19.59 6.70
N TRP A 111 7.99 -19.70 7.14
CA TRP A 111 7.48 -19.07 8.37
C TRP A 111 8.19 -19.50 9.65
N THR A 112 8.62 -20.77 9.76
CA THR A 112 9.42 -21.24 10.90
C THR A 112 10.75 -20.51 11.00
N LYS A 113 11.46 -20.30 9.87
CA LYS A 113 12.72 -19.54 9.86
C LYS A 113 12.49 -18.06 10.14
N ALA A 114 11.39 -17.51 9.64
CA ALA A 114 11.01 -16.13 9.92
C ALA A 114 10.78 -15.93 11.44
N ALA A 115 10.00 -16.81 12.07
CA ALA A 115 9.75 -16.79 13.52
C ALA A 115 11.05 -16.91 14.33
N GLN A 116 11.94 -17.84 13.94
CA GLN A 116 13.24 -18.02 14.60
C GLN A 116 14.12 -16.77 14.51
N ALA A 117 14.24 -16.17 13.32
CA ALA A 117 15.03 -14.95 13.14
C ALA A 117 14.46 -13.78 13.95
N LEU A 118 13.14 -13.61 13.96
CA LEU A 118 12.47 -12.51 14.66
C LEU A 118 12.50 -12.66 16.18
N ALA A 119 12.50 -13.89 16.70
CA ALA A 119 12.63 -14.18 18.13
C ALA A 119 14.00 -13.77 18.70
N CYS A 120 15.03 -13.69 17.86
CA CYS A 120 16.36 -13.19 18.25
C CYS A 120 16.43 -11.66 18.39
N ARG A 121 15.34 -10.93 18.08
CA ARG A 121 15.33 -9.48 18.17
C ARG A 121 15.39 -9.02 19.63
N HIS A 122 16.33 -8.12 19.92
CA HIS A 122 16.42 -7.50 21.23
C HIS A 122 15.24 -6.54 21.44
N LEU A 123 14.39 -6.83 22.42
CA LEU A 123 13.31 -5.95 22.85
C LEU A 123 13.88 -4.85 23.76
N HIS A 124 14.48 -3.83 23.15
CA HIS A 124 14.93 -2.62 23.85
C HIS A 124 13.80 -1.58 23.96
N SER A 125 13.99 -0.57 24.81
CA SER A 125 13.08 0.57 24.93
C SER A 125 12.92 1.36 23.62
N GLN A 126 13.96 1.38 22.79
CA GLN A 126 13.94 1.97 21.46
C GLN A 126 13.32 1.00 20.46
N ARG A 127 12.32 1.46 19.70
CA ARG A 127 11.72 0.70 18.59
C ARG A 127 12.66 0.76 17.39
N LEU A 128 13.27 -0.37 17.03
CA LEU A 128 14.09 -0.53 15.83
C LEU A 128 13.57 -1.67 14.93
N PRO A 129 13.41 -1.44 13.61
CA PRO A 129 13.31 -0.11 12.97
C PRO A 129 12.25 0.78 13.64
N ALA A 130 12.27 2.09 13.38
CA ALA A 130 11.41 3.10 14.03
C ALA A 130 9.93 3.05 13.59
N HIS A 131 9.40 1.85 13.36
CA HIS A 131 8.01 1.56 13.01
C HIS A 131 7.60 0.21 13.60
N ASN A 132 6.31 -0.12 13.50
CA ASN A 132 5.75 -1.32 14.15
C ASN A 132 5.82 -2.60 13.31
N GLY A 133 6.17 -2.51 12.01
CA GLY A 133 6.25 -3.65 11.09
C GLY A 133 7.03 -4.87 11.59
N ALA A 134 8.15 -4.70 12.31
CA ALA A 134 8.89 -5.83 12.88
C ALA A 134 8.08 -6.60 13.94
N ALA A 135 7.35 -5.89 14.80
CA ALA A 135 6.47 -6.50 15.79
C ALA A 135 5.26 -7.20 15.15
N LEU A 136 4.69 -6.59 14.12
CA LEU A 136 3.59 -7.17 13.35
C LEU A 136 4.02 -8.46 12.64
N LEU A 137 5.20 -8.45 12.00
CA LEU A 137 5.72 -9.62 11.29
C LEU A 137 6.02 -10.78 12.24
N GLU A 138 6.53 -10.48 13.42
CA GLU A 138 6.74 -11.47 14.49
C GLU A 138 5.40 -12.10 14.91
N ALA A 139 4.37 -11.30 15.14
CA ALA A 139 3.03 -11.80 15.44
C ALA A 139 2.45 -12.66 14.30
N ASP A 140 2.59 -12.24 13.04
CA ASP A 140 2.13 -13.03 11.89
C ASP A 140 2.88 -14.35 11.75
N ALA A 141 4.21 -14.35 11.97
CA ALA A 141 5.00 -15.56 11.98
C ALA A 141 4.54 -16.53 13.08
N LEU A 142 4.29 -16.04 14.29
CA LEU A 142 3.75 -16.83 15.40
C LEU A 142 2.36 -17.41 15.08
N ILE A 143 1.47 -16.63 14.46
CA ILE A 143 0.16 -17.11 13.99
C ILE A 143 0.34 -18.28 13.02
N ARG A 144 1.22 -18.11 12.03
CA ARG A 144 1.42 -19.09 10.94
C ARG A 144 2.18 -20.33 11.37
N THR A 145 2.96 -20.25 12.44
CA THR A 145 3.59 -21.42 13.09
C THR A 145 2.74 -21.98 14.23
N ASN A 146 1.47 -21.56 14.36
CA ASN A 146 0.52 -22.03 15.37
C ASN A 146 0.92 -21.76 16.84
N ALA A 147 1.82 -20.80 17.08
CA ALA A 147 2.22 -20.33 18.41
C ALA A 147 1.24 -19.28 18.94
N LEU A 148 -0.05 -19.63 18.99
CA LEU A 148 -1.15 -18.66 19.12
C LEU A 148 -1.15 -17.88 20.44
N ALA A 149 -0.74 -18.50 21.56
CA ALA A 149 -0.66 -17.82 22.85
C ALA A 149 0.41 -16.70 22.85
N GLN A 150 1.56 -16.96 22.22
CA GLN A 150 2.63 -15.97 22.06
C GLN A 150 2.19 -14.86 21.09
N ALA A 151 1.47 -15.21 20.02
CA ALA A 151 0.89 -14.23 19.10
C ALA A 151 -0.09 -13.29 19.82
N TRP A 152 -0.95 -13.80 20.70
CA TRP A 152 -1.86 -12.97 21.51
C TRP A 152 -1.08 -11.98 22.37
N GLN A 153 -0.12 -12.45 23.15
CA GLN A 153 0.71 -11.60 24.01
C GLN A 153 1.43 -10.51 23.18
N ARG A 154 1.96 -10.89 22.01
CA ARG A 154 2.66 -9.94 21.13
C ARG A 154 1.74 -8.86 20.58
N LEU A 155 0.53 -9.22 20.15
CA LEU A 155 -0.46 -8.27 19.64
C LEU A 155 -1.02 -7.37 20.74
N GLU A 156 -1.24 -7.88 21.95
CA GLU A 156 -1.66 -7.05 23.10
C GLU A 156 -0.58 -6.01 23.47
N GLN A 157 0.68 -6.44 23.52
CA GLN A 157 1.80 -5.53 23.72
C GLN A 157 1.84 -4.46 22.60
N LEU A 158 1.70 -4.86 21.34
CA LEU A 158 1.73 -3.92 20.22
C LEU A 158 0.56 -2.93 20.28
N GLN A 159 -0.66 -3.40 20.57
CA GLN A 159 -1.85 -2.56 20.69
C GLN A 159 -1.71 -1.52 21.82
N SER A 160 -1.13 -1.90 22.96
CA SER A 160 -0.89 -0.97 24.07
C SER A 160 0.17 0.09 23.74
N GLN A 161 1.22 -0.29 23.01
CA GLN A 161 2.31 0.62 22.62
C GLN A 161 1.96 1.54 21.44
N ALA A 162 1.03 1.12 20.58
CA ALA A 162 0.62 1.87 19.40
C ALA A 162 -0.89 1.74 19.14
N PRO A 163 -1.75 2.43 19.92
CA PRO A 163 -3.20 2.27 19.83
C PRO A 163 -3.81 2.62 18.45
N THR A 164 -3.14 3.48 17.70
CA THR A 164 -3.54 3.93 16.35
C THR A 164 -2.90 3.13 15.21
N TYR A 165 -2.12 2.08 15.51
CA TYR A 165 -1.54 1.18 14.52
C TYR A 165 -2.53 0.06 14.17
N TYR A 166 -3.42 0.36 13.22
CA TYR A 166 -4.60 -0.45 12.92
C TYR A 166 -4.32 -1.84 12.34
N ASP A 167 -3.12 -2.06 11.80
CA ASP A 167 -2.65 -3.40 11.41
C ASP A 167 -2.73 -4.41 12.56
N CYS A 168 -2.54 -3.96 13.80
CA CYS A 168 -2.68 -4.81 14.98
C CYS A 168 -4.09 -5.39 15.11
N SER A 169 -5.12 -4.60 14.76
CA SER A 169 -6.51 -5.08 14.77
C SER A 169 -6.75 -6.11 13.67
N LEU A 170 -6.22 -5.87 12.46
CA LEU A 170 -6.32 -6.83 11.37
C LEU A 170 -5.58 -8.15 11.69
N ALA A 171 -4.43 -8.07 12.35
CA ALA A 171 -3.69 -9.26 12.80
C ALA A 171 -4.45 -10.04 13.89
N GLN A 172 -5.16 -9.34 14.79
CA GLN A 172 -6.08 -10.00 15.73
C GLN A 172 -7.22 -10.73 15.00
N ALA A 173 -7.74 -10.18 13.89
CA ALA A 173 -8.74 -10.87 13.07
C ALA A 173 -8.17 -12.15 12.42
N ASN A 174 -6.91 -12.14 11.97
CA ASN A 174 -6.23 -13.33 11.48
C ASN A 174 -6.00 -14.37 12.59
N LEU A 175 -5.57 -13.93 13.79
CA LEU A 175 -5.34 -14.80 14.94
C LEU A 175 -6.62 -15.52 15.38
N ILE A 176 -7.75 -14.82 15.44
CA ILE A 176 -9.06 -15.43 15.74
C ILE A 176 -9.41 -16.48 14.67
N SER A 177 -9.13 -16.21 13.39
CA SER A 177 -9.33 -17.20 12.32
C SER A 177 -8.42 -18.43 12.50
N ALA A 178 -7.17 -18.25 12.91
CA ALA A 178 -6.25 -19.34 13.18
C ALA A 178 -6.72 -20.20 14.36
N GLN A 179 -7.24 -19.58 15.43
CA GLN A 179 -7.84 -20.30 16.56
C GLN A 179 -9.08 -21.10 16.14
N ALA A 180 -9.97 -20.50 15.36
CA ALA A 180 -11.18 -21.16 14.86
C ALA A 180 -10.84 -22.45 14.09
N ARG A 181 -9.75 -22.42 13.30
CA ARG A 181 -9.26 -23.57 12.52
C ARG A 181 -8.64 -24.69 13.35
N GLN A 182 -8.36 -24.49 14.63
CA GLN A 182 -7.90 -25.57 15.51
C GLN A 182 -9.02 -26.55 15.88
N LEU A 183 -10.29 -26.14 15.72
CA LEU A 183 -11.44 -26.96 16.03
C LEU A 183 -12.04 -27.53 14.74
N THR A 184 -12.11 -28.86 14.66
CA THR A 184 -12.81 -29.56 13.58
C THR A 184 -14.31 -29.52 13.84
N ASN A 185 -15.09 -29.07 12.86
CA ASN A 185 -16.56 -28.99 12.92
C ASN A 185 -17.10 -28.24 14.15
N PRO A 186 -16.74 -26.94 14.32
CA PRO A 186 -17.26 -26.12 15.40
C PRO A 186 -18.80 -25.98 15.29
N PRO A 187 -19.54 -25.90 16.42
CA PRO A 187 -20.97 -25.57 16.38
C PRO A 187 -21.22 -24.23 15.69
N ASP A 188 -22.34 -24.10 14.97
CA ASP A 188 -22.68 -22.89 14.21
C ASP A 188 -22.65 -21.61 15.06
N ALA A 189 -23.15 -21.68 16.30
CA ALA A 189 -23.12 -20.55 17.23
C ALA A 189 -21.69 -20.06 17.53
N LEU A 190 -20.73 -20.99 17.62
CA LEU A 190 -19.33 -20.65 17.84
C LEU A 190 -18.70 -20.07 16.57
N GLN A 191 -19.04 -20.59 15.39
CA GLN A 191 -18.61 -20.05 14.11
C GLN A 191 -19.12 -18.61 13.90
N GLN A 192 -20.39 -18.35 14.23
CA GLN A 192 -20.98 -17.01 14.20
C GLN A 192 -20.30 -16.06 15.18
N LEU A 193 -19.99 -16.52 16.40
CA LEU A 193 -19.25 -15.74 17.38
C LEU A 193 -17.86 -15.33 16.85
N TRP A 194 -17.11 -16.24 16.24
CA TRP A 194 -15.81 -15.91 15.65
C TRP A 194 -15.94 -14.96 14.46
N ASN A 195 -16.94 -15.14 13.58
CA ASN A 195 -17.20 -14.21 12.49
C ASN A 195 -17.47 -12.79 13.02
N ALA A 196 -18.32 -12.66 14.05
CA ALA A 196 -18.62 -11.38 14.69
C ALA A 196 -17.39 -10.76 15.35
N GLN A 197 -16.55 -11.55 16.02
CA GLN A 197 -15.31 -11.06 16.64
C GLN A 197 -14.30 -10.59 15.58
N ARG A 198 -14.11 -11.35 14.50
CA ARG A 198 -13.24 -10.95 13.38
C ARG A 198 -13.75 -9.67 12.73
N LEU A 199 -15.05 -9.59 12.44
CA LEU A 199 -15.66 -8.41 11.84
C LEU A 199 -15.51 -7.17 12.74
N ARG A 200 -15.64 -7.32 14.07
CA ARG A 200 -15.37 -6.23 15.02
C ARG A 200 -13.94 -5.71 14.92
N ARG A 201 -12.95 -6.60 14.77
CA ARG A 201 -11.54 -6.22 14.58
C ARG A 201 -11.31 -5.54 13.23
N ILE A 202 -11.97 -5.99 12.18
CA ILE A 202 -11.91 -5.36 10.85
C ILE A 202 -12.54 -3.96 10.85
N ASN A 203 -13.66 -3.79 11.56
CA ASN A 203 -14.36 -2.51 11.69
C ASN A 203 -13.67 -1.53 12.67
N HIS A 204 -12.80 -2.01 13.55
CA HIS A 204 -12.16 -1.18 14.58
C HIS A 204 -11.44 0.08 14.05
N PRO A 205 -10.66 0.04 12.95
CA PRO A 205 -10.03 1.24 12.38
C PRO A 205 -11.06 2.30 11.99
N TRP A 206 -12.17 1.86 11.39
CA TRP A 206 -13.26 2.73 10.96
C TRP A 206 -14.05 3.30 12.14
N GLN A 207 -14.40 2.47 13.13
CA GLN A 207 -15.04 2.91 14.37
C GLN A 207 -14.20 3.97 15.09
N HIS A 208 -12.90 3.72 15.26
CA HIS A 208 -11.98 4.65 15.91
C HIS A 208 -11.88 5.99 15.15
N LYS A 209 -12.03 5.96 13.82
CA LYS A 209 -12.04 7.16 12.96
C LYS A 209 -13.43 7.74 12.73
N ARG A 210 -14.46 7.22 13.40
CA ARG A 210 -15.87 7.62 13.25
C ARG A 210 -16.37 7.51 11.81
N LEU A 211 -15.85 6.52 11.09
CA LEU A 211 -16.33 6.11 9.78
C LEU A 211 -17.40 5.02 9.94
N MET A 212 -18.19 4.85 8.90
CA MET A 212 -19.19 3.79 8.81
C MET A 212 -18.53 2.42 8.91
N THR A 213 -19.24 1.49 9.53
CA THR A 213 -18.82 0.09 9.62
C THR A 213 -19.61 -0.77 8.64
N VAL A 214 -19.07 -1.93 8.31
CA VAL A 214 -19.75 -2.91 7.44
C VAL A 214 -20.30 -4.07 8.27
N SER A 215 -21.38 -4.68 7.78
CA SER A 215 -21.97 -5.90 8.31
C SER A 215 -21.82 -7.05 7.31
N LEU A 216 -22.40 -8.21 7.61
CA LEU A 216 -22.52 -9.31 6.65
C LEU A 216 -23.82 -9.17 5.85
N ILE A 217 -23.81 -9.57 4.57
CA ILE A 217 -25.02 -9.68 3.74
C ILE A 217 -25.91 -10.78 4.31
N ASN A 218 -25.32 -11.92 4.65
CA ASN A 218 -25.98 -13.01 5.35
C ASN A 218 -25.12 -13.47 6.54
N GLU A 219 -25.65 -13.36 7.75
CA GLU A 219 -24.99 -13.77 8.99
C GLU A 219 -24.80 -15.29 9.11
N GLN A 220 -25.59 -16.07 8.35
CA GLN A 220 -25.45 -17.52 8.27
C GLN A 220 -24.29 -17.95 7.38
N HIS A 221 -23.77 -17.05 6.55
CA HIS A 221 -22.63 -17.32 5.68
C HIS A 221 -21.32 -16.91 6.38
N PRO A 222 -20.18 -17.54 6.01
CA PRO A 222 -18.88 -17.15 6.55
C PRO A 222 -18.55 -15.66 6.30
N LEU A 223 -17.73 -15.09 7.18
CA LEU A 223 -17.10 -13.80 6.92
C LEU A 223 -16.17 -13.93 5.71
N SER A 224 -16.55 -13.27 4.61
CA SER A 224 -15.77 -13.18 3.38
C SER A 224 -15.95 -11.80 2.75
N LEU A 225 -15.03 -11.43 1.85
CA LEU A 225 -15.07 -10.18 1.11
C LEU A 225 -16.37 -10.07 0.28
N ASP A 226 -16.84 -11.20 -0.25
CA ASP A 226 -18.06 -11.27 -1.07
C ASP A 226 -19.35 -11.16 -0.24
N ASN A 227 -19.28 -11.45 1.06
CA ASN A 227 -20.39 -11.40 2.01
C ASN A 227 -20.41 -10.10 2.84
N LEU A 228 -19.66 -9.06 2.45
CA LEU A 228 -19.73 -7.75 3.11
C LEU A 228 -20.93 -6.94 2.61
N ALA A 229 -21.77 -6.51 3.55
CA ALA A 229 -22.89 -5.63 3.28
C ALA A 229 -22.47 -4.16 3.39
N PRO A 230 -22.91 -3.31 2.45
CA PRO A 230 -22.75 -1.88 2.59
C PRO A 230 -23.62 -1.34 3.73
N PRO A 231 -23.21 -0.25 4.40
CA PRO A 231 -24.10 0.51 5.25
C PRO A 231 -25.22 1.10 4.38
N ILE A 232 -26.45 1.00 4.87
CA ILE A 232 -27.61 1.64 4.27
C ILE A 232 -27.77 2.99 4.97
N ILE A 233 -27.73 4.07 4.21
CA ILE A 233 -27.95 5.43 4.71
C ILE A 233 -29.36 5.85 4.30
N GLU A 234 -30.07 6.53 5.20
CA GLU A 234 -31.31 7.18 4.79
C GLU A 234 -30.99 8.34 3.84
N PRO A 235 -31.62 8.41 2.66
CA PRO A 235 -31.34 9.47 1.70
C PRO A 235 -31.63 10.84 2.34
N SER A 236 -30.58 11.65 2.46
CA SER A 236 -30.71 13.06 2.84
C SER A 236 -31.13 13.88 1.62
N ARG A 237 -31.64 15.11 1.84
CA ARG A 237 -32.03 15.97 0.71
C ARG A 237 -30.80 16.21 -0.19
N PRO A 238 -30.90 15.96 -1.50
CA PRO A 238 -29.76 16.12 -2.40
C PRO A 238 -29.29 17.58 -2.39
N THR A 239 -28.00 17.80 -2.14
CA THR A 239 -27.34 19.07 -2.45
C THR A 239 -27.04 19.08 -3.94
N LEU A 240 -27.63 20.02 -4.68
CA LEU A 240 -27.59 20.10 -6.16
C LEU A 240 -26.19 20.41 -6.76
N THR A 241 -25.09 20.25 -6.01
CA THR A 241 -23.78 20.83 -6.39
C THR A 241 -22.56 19.95 -6.13
N ALA A 242 -22.68 18.66 -5.76
CA ALA A 242 -21.48 17.82 -5.69
C ALA A 242 -20.83 17.69 -7.07
N PRO A 243 -19.50 17.82 -7.14
CA PRO A 243 -18.77 17.53 -8.36
C PRO A 243 -18.84 16.04 -8.69
N LEU A 244 -19.11 15.72 -9.95
CA LEU A 244 -19.13 14.35 -10.45
C LEU A 244 -17.74 13.70 -10.30
N VAL A 245 -17.74 12.44 -9.83
CA VAL A 245 -16.56 11.56 -9.79
C VAL A 245 -16.71 10.48 -10.85
N SER A 246 -15.73 10.36 -11.76
CA SER A 246 -15.63 9.25 -12.69
C SER A 246 -14.73 8.15 -12.13
N VAL A 247 -15.25 6.95 -11.97
CA VAL A 247 -14.47 5.75 -11.66
C VAL A 247 -14.25 4.96 -12.93
N ILE A 248 -12.98 4.76 -13.28
CA ILE A 248 -12.56 3.93 -14.41
C ILE A 248 -12.31 2.51 -13.90
N MET A 249 -12.99 1.53 -14.49
CA MET A 249 -12.81 0.11 -14.16
C MET A 249 -12.45 -0.68 -15.42
N PRO A 250 -11.17 -1.02 -15.64
CA PRO A 250 -10.80 -2.01 -16.65
C PRO A 250 -11.32 -3.39 -16.22
N LEU A 251 -11.88 -4.14 -17.17
CA LEU A 251 -12.48 -5.44 -16.93
C LEU A 251 -11.95 -6.47 -17.93
N TYR A 252 -11.37 -7.56 -17.44
CA TYR A 252 -11.03 -8.72 -18.24
C TYR A 252 -11.11 -9.99 -17.38
N ASN A 253 -11.99 -10.93 -17.75
CA ASN A 253 -12.11 -12.25 -17.11
C ASN A 253 -12.19 -12.23 -15.57
N ALA A 254 -13.09 -11.41 -15.02
CA ALA A 254 -13.26 -11.19 -13.59
C ALA A 254 -14.62 -11.67 -13.03
N ALA A 255 -15.31 -12.59 -13.70
CA ALA A 255 -16.69 -12.98 -13.36
C ALA A 255 -16.87 -13.39 -11.89
N ALA A 256 -15.85 -14.03 -11.30
CA ALA A 256 -15.88 -14.49 -9.90
C ALA A 256 -15.79 -13.35 -8.86
N THR A 257 -15.39 -12.14 -9.25
CA THR A 257 -15.05 -11.06 -8.31
C THR A 257 -15.77 -9.74 -8.62
N LEU A 258 -16.17 -9.53 -9.87
CA LEU A 258 -16.76 -8.29 -10.36
C LEU A 258 -17.99 -7.84 -9.56
N ALA A 259 -18.87 -8.78 -9.19
CA ALA A 259 -20.07 -8.45 -8.42
C ALA A 259 -19.75 -7.79 -7.06
N THR A 260 -18.64 -8.17 -6.43
CA THR A 260 -18.20 -7.60 -5.16
C THR A 260 -17.60 -6.21 -5.35
N ALA A 261 -16.80 -6.01 -6.40
CA ALA A 261 -16.26 -4.71 -6.75
C ALA A 261 -17.38 -3.71 -7.08
N LEU A 262 -18.30 -4.07 -8.00
CA LEU A 262 -19.42 -3.21 -8.39
C LEU A 262 -20.35 -2.91 -7.22
N ARG A 263 -20.69 -3.91 -6.39
CA ARG A 263 -21.49 -3.67 -5.17
C ARG A 263 -20.83 -2.65 -4.25
N SER A 264 -19.50 -2.66 -4.10
CA SER A 264 -18.79 -1.69 -3.27
C SER A 264 -18.79 -0.26 -3.86
N LEU A 265 -18.84 -0.13 -5.19
CA LEU A 265 -18.90 1.15 -5.89
C LEU A 265 -20.30 1.77 -5.88
N VAL A 266 -21.35 0.99 -6.17
CA VAL A 266 -22.73 1.51 -6.13
C VAL A 266 -23.18 1.84 -4.70
N SER A 267 -22.46 1.33 -3.71
CA SER A 267 -22.71 1.61 -2.29
C SER A 267 -21.91 2.80 -1.75
N GLN A 268 -21.21 3.56 -2.60
CA GLN A 268 -20.49 4.73 -2.15
C GLN A 268 -21.47 5.78 -1.62
N THR A 269 -21.17 6.29 -0.42
CA THR A 269 -21.92 7.37 0.24
C THR A 269 -22.11 8.59 -0.65
N LEU A 270 -21.11 8.89 -1.49
CA LEU A 270 -21.18 9.93 -2.51
C LEU A 270 -22.43 9.82 -3.39
N GLU A 271 -22.74 8.62 -3.88
CA GLU A 271 -23.90 8.37 -4.74
C GLU A 271 -25.19 8.17 -3.94
N GLN A 272 -25.12 7.55 -2.75
CA GLN A 272 -26.30 7.36 -1.89
C GLN A 272 -26.87 8.71 -1.40
N GLU A 273 -26.00 9.66 -1.05
CA GLU A 273 -26.40 10.98 -0.57
C GLU A 273 -26.73 11.95 -1.72
N GLN A 274 -26.08 11.78 -2.87
CA GLN A 274 -26.20 12.68 -4.02
C GLN A 274 -26.27 11.87 -5.32
N PRO A 275 -27.46 11.32 -5.67
CA PRO A 275 -27.63 10.55 -6.89
C PRO A 275 -27.18 11.32 -8.13
N GLY A 276 -26.31 10.69 -8.94
CA GLY A 276 -25.68 11.31 -10.11
C GLY A 276 -24.33 11.99 -9.82
N ALA A 277 -23.82 11.93 -8.59
CA ALA A 277 -22.47 12.39 -8.24
C ALA A 277 -21.39 11.35 -8.57
N LEU A 278 -21.79 10.12 -8.94
CA LEU A 278 -20.89 9.06 -9.38
C LEU A 278 -21.22 8.58 -10.79
N GLU A 279 -20.18 8.35 -11.59
CA GLU A 279 -20.25 7.49 -12.77
C GLU A 279 -19.16 6.41 -12.70
N VAL A 280 -19.49 5.18 -13.07
CA VAL A 280 -18.58 4.04 -13.13
C VAL A 280 -18.50 3.57 -14.57
N LEU A 281 -17.36 3.77 -15.19
CA LEU A 281 -17.06 3.40 -16.56
C LEU A 281 -16.38 2.03 -16.58
N VAL A 282 -17.17 0.98 -16.79
CA VAL A 282 -16.68 -0.40 -16.89
C VAL A 282 -16.29 -0.66 -18.33
N VAL A 283 -15.00 -0.90 -18.59
CA VAL A 283 -14.48 -1.20 -19.93
C VAL A 283 -14.13 -2.68 -20.02
N ASP A 284 -15.01 -3.46 -20.64
CA ASP A 284 -14.77 -4.86 -20.94
C ASP A 284 -13.77 -4.99 -22.09
N ASP A 285 -12.58 -5.51 -21.78
CA ASP A 285 -11.45 -5.67 -22.68
C ASP A 285 -11.50 -7.05 -23.38
N ALA A 286 -12.66 -7.35 -23.96
CA ALA A 286 -12.99 -8.62 -24.62
C ALA A 286 -12.90 -9.83 -23.68
N SER A 287 -13.62 -9.80 -22.56
CA SER A 287 -13.72 -10.96 -21.67
C SER A 287 -14.35 -12.16 -22.38
N THR A 288 -13.86 -13.35 -22.06
CA THR A 288 -14.35 -14.64 -22.59
C THR A 288 -15.17 -15.43 -21.57
N ASP A 289 -15.30 -14.92 -20.34
CA ASP A 289 -16.12 -15.47 -19.27
C ASP A 289 -17.44 -14.68 -19.09
N GLY A 290 -18.17 -14.91 -18.00
CA GLY A 290 -19.43 -14.21 -17.70
C GLY A 290 -19.30 -12.75 -17.24
N SER A 291 -18.13 -12.13 -17.34
CA SER A 291 -17.88 -10.77 -16.83
C SER A 291 -18.78 -9.71 -17.47
N LEU A 292 -18.91 -9.75 -18.79
CA LEU A 292 -19.69 -8.77 -19.54
C LEU A 292 -21.17 -8.82 -19.16
N ASP A 293 -21.73 -10.02 -18.99
CA ASP A 293 -23.12 -10.20 -18.59
C ASP A 293 -23.39 -9.68 -17.18
N ILE A 294 -22.46 -9.91 -16.25
CA ILE A 294 -22.54 -9.36 -14.89
C ILE A 294 -22.50 -7.83 -14.94
N ALA A 295 -21.58 -7.24 -15.71
CA ALA A 295 -21.48 -5.79 -15.85
C ALA A 295 -22.78 -5.17 -16.40
N ARG A 296 -23.37 -5.79 -17.42
CA ARG A 296 -24.65 -5.36 -18.01
C ARG A 296 -25.80 -5.44 -17.02
N GLN A 297 -25.91 -6.54 -16.28
CA GLN A 297 -26.94 -6.70 -15.24
C GLN A 297 -26.85 -5.64 -14.14
N PHE A 298 -25.64 -5.17 -13.81
CA PHE A 298 -25.45 -4.07 -12.87
C PHE A 298 -25.83 -2.72 -13.50
N ALA A 299 -25.47 -2.48 -14.75
CA ALA A 299 -25.84 -1.25 -15.48
C ALA A 299 -27.37 -1.10 -15.66
N GLU A 300 -28.09 -2.20 -15.84
CA GLU A 300 -29.56 -2.21 -15.89
C GLU A 300 -30.20 -1.77 -14.55
N ARG A 301 -29.53 -2.03 -13.42
CA ARG A 301 -30.04 -1.74 -12.07
C ARG A 301 -29.54 -0.41 -11.51
N HIS A 302 -28.40 0.08 -11.98
CA HIS A 302 -27.71 1.23 -11.42
C HIS A 302 -27.33 2.22 -12.52
N ALA A 303 -28.04 3.34 -12.58
CA ALA A 303 -27.85 4.38 -13.60
C ALA A 303 -26.44 5.01 -13.62
N CYS A 304 -25.69 4.89 -12.52
CA CYS A 304 -24.31 5.36 -12.44
C CYS A 304 -23.32 4.47 -13.21
N ILE A 305 -23.68 3.24 -13.61
CA ILE A 305 -22.78 2.33 -14.32
C ILE A 305 -22.99 2.44 -15.83
N LYS A 306 -21.90 2.62 -16.57
CA LYS A 306 -21.84 2.56 -18.04
C LYS A 306 -20.84 1.50 -18.47
N VAL A 307 -21.29 0.57 -19.32
CA VAL A 307 -20.45 -0.51 -19.87
C VAL A 307 -19.99 -0.14 -21.28
N ILE A 308 -18.70 -0.29 -21.53
CA ILE A 308 -18.03 -0.07 -22.82
C ILE A 308 -17.33 -1.38 -23.18
N THR A 309 -17.46 -1.84 -24.42
CA THR A 309 -16.84 -3.09 -24.89
C THR A 309 -15.74 -2.81 -25.90
N GLN A 310 -14.64 -3.55 -25.83
CA GLN A 310 -13.59 -3.55 -26.84
C GLN A 310 -13.65 -4.80 -27.72
N PRO A 311 -13.26 -4.71 -29.00
CA PRO A 311 -13.35 -5.84 -29.93
C PRO A 311 -12.30 -6.94 -29.67
N HIS A 312 -11.18 -6.59 -29.04
CA HIS A 312 -10.10 -7.50 -28.67
C HIS A 312 -9.41 -6.98 -27.41
N ASN A 313 -8.77 -7.88 -26.67
CA ASN A 313 -7.99 -7.55 -25.48
C ASN A 313 -6.77 -6.74 -25.87
N GLN A 314 -6.64 -5.54 -25.31
CA GLN A 314 -5.56 -4.58 -25.58
C GLN A 314 -4.80 -4.16 -24.31
N GLY A 315 -5.12 -4.79 -23.17
CA GLY A 315 -4.50 -4.53 -21.89
C GLY A 315 -5.18 -3.41 -21.09
N ALA A 316 -4.94 -3.45 -19.77
CA ALA A 316 -5.62 -2.62 -18.79
C ALA A 316 -5.47 -1.11 -19.03
N TYR A 317 -4.30 -0.61 -19.44
CA TYR A 317 -4.13 0.84 -19.67
C TYR A 317 -4.80 1.32 -20.96
N THR A 318 -4.91 0.46 -21.98
CA THR A 318 -5.72 0.78 -23.16
C THR A 318 -7.20 0.89 -22.78
N ALA A 319 -7.71 -0.04 -21.97
CA ALA A 319 -9.06 0.02 -21.43
C ALA A 319 -9.28 1.27 -20.54
N ARG A 320 -8.30 1.63 -19.70
CA ARG A 320 -8.35 2.85 -18.88
C ARG A 320 -8.38 4.12 -19.74
N ASN A 321 -7.56 4.19 -20.79
CA ASN A 321 -7.52 5.32 -21.73
C ASN A 321 -8.84 5.46 -22.49
N ARG A 322 -9.45 4.34 -22.92
CA ARG A 322 -10.78 4.35 -23.54
C ARG A 322 -11.85 4.93 -22.62
N ALA A 323 -11.77 4.67 -21.31
CA ALA A 323 -12.66 5.28 -20.32
C ALA A 323 -12.33 6.75 -20.04
N LEU A 324 -11.06 7.17 -20.09
CA LEU A 324 -10.69 8.58 -19.92
C LEU A 324 -11.39 9.47 -20.96
N ASP A 325 -11.48 9.01 -22.21
CA ASP A 325 -12.21 9.72 -23.28
C ASP A 325 -13.69 9.96 -22.95
N GLU A 326 -14.29 9.10 -22.13
CA GLU A 326 -15.71 9.13 -21.79
C GLU A 326 -15.98 9.75 -20.42
N ALA A 327 -14.94 9.90 -19.59
CA ALA A 327 -15.05 10.43 -18.25
C ALA A 327 -15.46 11.90 -18.29
N ARG A 328 -16.49 12.27 -17.52
CA ARG A 328 -17.01 13.65 -17.40
C ARG A 328 -16.78 14.27 -16.02
N GLY A 329 -16.40 13.45 -15.05
CA GLY A 329 -16.18 13.84 -13.67
C GLY A 329 -15.13 14.93 -13.53
N ARG A 330 -15.34 15.82 -12.57
CA ARG A 330 -14.34 16.81 -12.15
C ARG A 330 -13.16 16.11 -11.47
N PHE A 331 -13.42 14.97 -10.84
CA PHE A 331 -12.43 14.07 -10.30
C PHE A 331 -12.52 12.73 -11.01
N ILE A 332 -11.38 12.13 -11.28
CA ILE A 332 -11.25 10.86 -11.97
C ILE A 332 -10.42 9.93 -11.09
N THR A 333 -10.83 8.68 -10.98
CA THR A 333 -10.08 7.67 -10.24
C THR A 333 -10.19 6.31 -10.92
N VAL A 334 -9.42 5.34 -10.45
CA VAL A 334 -9.41 3.98 -10.96
C VAL A 334 -9.92 3.02 -9.87
N HIS A 335 -10.56 1.94 -10.29
CA HIS A 335 -10.90 0.83 -9.42
C HIS A 335 -10.73 -0.50 -10.16
N ASP A 336 -9.92 -1.40 -9.62
CA ASP A 336 -9.70 -2.72 -10.20
C ASP A 336 -10.94 -3.61 -10.00
N SER A 337 -11.22 -4.53 -10.94
CA SER A 337 -12.47 -5.30 -11.00
C SER A 337 -12.60 -6.39 -9.92
N ASP A 338 -11.55 -6.65 -9.15
CA ASP A 338 -11.48 -7.70 -8.12
C ASP A 338 -11.36 -7.16 -6.68
N ASP A 339 -11.18 -5.84 -6.53
CA ASP A 339 -11.00 -5.15 -5.26
C ASP A 339 -12.33 -4.73 -4.63
N TRP A 340 -12.28 -4.34 -3.35
CA TRP A 340 -13.41 -3.78 -2.61
C TRP A 340 -13.07 -2.41 -2.04
N SER A 341 -13.99 -1.45 -2.14
CA SER A 341 -13.82 -0.11 -1.57
C SER A 341 -14.76 0.17 -0.40
N HIS A 342 -14.22 0.82 0.63
CA HIS A 342 -15.00 1.31 1.76
C HIS A 342 -16.06 2.32 1.29
N PRO A 343 -17.30 2.31 1.84
CA PRO A 343 -18.41 3.17 1.39
C PRO A 343 -18.12 4.67 1.35
N GLN A 344 -17.21 5.15 2.20
CA GLN A 344 -16.83 6.56 2.28
C GLN A 344 -15.54 6.90 1.52
N LYS A 345 -14.92 5.94 0.83
CA LYS A 345 -13.62 6.13 0.18
C LYS A 345 -13.64 7.30 -0.82
N LEU A 346 -14.58 7.28 -1.78
CA LEU A 346 -14.60 8.29 -2.84
C LEU A 346 -14.87 9.69 -2.29
N ALA A 347 -15.81 9.81 -1.35
CA ALA A 347 -16.12 11.07 -0.68
C ALA A 347 -14.91 11.62 0.09
N LEU A 348 -14.20 10.77 0.84
CA LEU A 348 -13.00 11.17 1.60
C LEU A 348 -11.86 11.63 0.69
N GLN A 349 -11.59 10.91 -0.41
CA GLN A 349 -10.57 11.33 -1.38
C GLN A 349 -10.93 12.65 -2.07
N MET A 350 -12.18 12.79 -2.50
CA MET A 350 -12.69 14.02 -3.13
C MET A 350 -12.59 15.21 -2.17
N GLN A 351 -13.02 15.04 -0.91
CA GLN A 351 -12.96 16.08 0.11
C GLN A 351 -11.52 16.46 0.44
N ALA A 352 -10.60 15.50 0.49
CA ALA A 352 -9.18 15.77 0.72
C ALA A 352 -8.58 16.65 -0.40
N LEU A 353 -8.93 16.38 -1.67
CA LEU A 353 -8.57 17.24 -2.78
C LEU A 353 -9.23 18.61 -2.71
N GLN A 354 -10.52 18.69 -2.37
CA GLN A 354 -11.19 20.00 -2.24
C GLN A 354 -10.62 20.84 -1.11
N GLY A 355 -10.22 20.22 -0.01
CA GLY A 355 -9.62 20.88 1.15
C GLY A 355 -8.16 21.28 0.96
N ASN A 356 -7.47 20.78 -0.07
CA ASN A 356 -6.08 21.10 -0.36
C ASN A 356 -5.88 21.53 -1.81
N HIS A 357 -5.74 22.84 -2.03
CA HIS A 357 -5.56 23.41 -3.37
C HIS A 357 -4.20 23.11 -4.00
N GLU A 358 -3.16 22.80 -3.21
CA GLU A 358 -1.85 22.36 -3.74
C GLU A 358 -1.92 20.93 -4.28
N TRP A 359 -2.90 20.13 -3.84
CA TRP A 359 -3.05 18.75 -4.28
C TRP A 359 -3.77 18.67 -5.63
N MET A 360 -3.12 18.05 -6.59
CA MET A 360 -3.65 17.65 -7.89
C MET A 360 -4.21 16.22 -7.87
N ALA A 361 -3.66 15.37 -7.00
CA ALA A 361 -4.14 14.01 -6.81
C ALA A 361 -4.10 13.57 -5.34
N SER A 362 -4.88 12.54 -5.03
CA SER A 362 -4.93 11.91 -3.72
C SER A 362 -5.04 10.39 -3.84
N PHE A 363 -4.49 9.70 -2.84
CA PHE A 363 -4.67 8.26 -2.66
C PHE A 363 -5.49 7.94 -1.41
N SER A 364 -6.11 6.77 -1.43
CA SER A 364 -6.51 6.08 -0.22
C SER A 364 -5.40 5.12 0.24
N HIS A 365 -5.51 4.62 1.48
CA HIS A 365 -4.74 3.45 1.90
C HIS A 365 -5.60 2.19 1.77
N TRP A 366 -4.95 1.03 1.63
CA TRP A 366 -5.59 -0.29 1.53
C TRP A 366 -4.82 -1.32 2.34
N VAL A 367 -5.35 -2.54 2.38
CA VAL A 367 -4.64 -3.74 2.82
C VAL A 367 -4.94 -4.88 1.85
N ARG A 368 -3.98 -5.79 1.62
CA ARG A 368 -4.21 -6.99 0.81
C ARG A 368 -4.87 -8.08 1.64
N CYS A 369 -5.81 -8.82 1.06
CA CYS A 369 -6.43 -9.95 1.74
C CYS A 369 -6.86 -11.08 0.78
N SER A 370 -7.06 -12.28 1.32
CA SER A 370 -7.79 -13.35 0.62
C SER A 370 -9.30 -13.07 0.60
N THR A 371 -10.06 -13.88 -0.15
CA THR A 371 -11.53 -13.87 -0.11
C THR A 371 -12.07 -14.09 1.31
N ASP A 372 -11.43 -14.94 2.11
CA ASP A 372 -11.79 -15.21 3.51
C ASP A 372 -11.37 -14.08 4.48
N MET A 373 -10.91 -12.95 3.96
CA MET A 373 -10.44 -11.79 4.72
C MET A 373 -9.29 -12.13 5.68
N LEU A 374 -8.34 -12.94 5.20
CA LEU A 374 -7.02 -13.03 5.84
C LEU A 374 -6.14 -11.94 5.28
N PHE A 375 -5.66 -11.05 6.14
CA PHE A 375 -4.86 -9.90 5.74
C PHE A 375 -3.38 -10.25 5.69
N HIS A 376 -2.66 -9.70 4.73
CA HIS A 376 -1.23 -9.91 4.61
C HIS A 376 -0.59 -8.82 3.75
N ARG A 377 0.73 -8.88 3.66
CA ARG A 377 1.52 -8.16 2.67
C ARG A 377 2.67 -9.05 2.23
N TRP A 378 2.89 -9.18 0.92
CA TRP A 378 3.94 -10.05 0.39
C TRP A 378 5.32 -9.67 0.94
N ARG A 379 5.68 -8.39 0.83
CA ARG A 379 6.88 -7.81 1.43
C ARG A 379 6.48 -6.85 2.53
N MET A 380 6.63 -7.29 3.77
CA MET A 380 6.38 -6.44 4.93
C MET A 380 7.38 -5.28 4.93
N GLU A 381 6.91 -4.06 5.14
CA GLU A 381 7.76 -2.91 5.42
C GLU A 381 7.35 -2.36 6.78
N GLU A 382 6.60 -1.27 6.80
CA GLU A 382 6.12 -0.64 8.03
C GLU A 382 4.87 -1.30 8.62
N GLY A 383 4.04 -1.93 7.78
CA GLY A 383 2.76 -2.57 8.12
C GLY A 383 2.06 -3.21 6.91
N TRP A 384 0.87 -3.77 7.11
CA TRP A 384 0.02 -4.31 6.04
C TRP A 384 -0.88 -3.25 5.39
N ILE A 385 -1.20 -2.18 6.10
CA ILE A 385 -1.92 -1.02 5.59
C ILE A 385 -0.90 -0.07 4.97
N PHE A 386 -1.09 0.26 3.70
CA PHE A 386 -0.22 1.17 2.97
C PHE A 386 -0.98 1.89 1.86
N ARG A 387 -0.33 2.84 1.19
CA ARG A 387 -0.90 3.56 0.05
C ARG A 387 -1.41 2.58 -1.02
N ASN A 388 -2.62 2.83 -1.50
CA ASN A 388 -3.24 2.06 -2.58
C ASN A 388 -2.90 2.68 -3.93
N ALA A 389 -1.91 2.13 -4.63
CA ALA A 389 -1.50 2.61 -5.95
C ALA A 389 -2.64 2.59 -6.99
N SER A 390 -3.60 1.66 -6.88
CA SER A 390 -4.77 1.57 -7.76
C SER A 390 -5.87 2.60 -7.44
N SER A 391 -5.70 3.44 -6.41
CA SER A 391 -6.73 4.40 -5.96
C SER A 391 -6.47 5.86 -6.35
N LEU A 392 -5.49 6.15 -7.21
CA LEU A 392 -5.15 7.52 -7.59
C LEU A 392 -6.41 8.26 -8.05
N MET A 393 -6.89 9.21 -7.24
CA MET A 393 -7.95 10.14 -7.60
C MET A 393 -7.30 11.46 -7.96
N PHE A 394 -7.53 11.97 -9.15
CA PHE A 394 -6.93 13.21 -9.63
C PHE A 394 -7.99 14.18 -10.15
N ARG A 395 -7.65 15.47 -10.13
CA ARG A 395 -8.44 16.51 -10.78
C ARG A 395 -8.42 16.30 -12.28
N ARG A 396 -9.55 16.53 -12.96
CA ARG A 396 -9.63 16.51 -14.44
C ARG A 396 -8.50 17.27 -15.14
N GLN A 397 -8.09 18.41 -14.59
CA GLN A 397 -6.96 19.20 -15.08
C GLN A 397 -5.68 18.37 -15.31
N VAL A 398 -5.41 17.37 -14.48
CA VAL A 398 -4.25 16.47 -14.65
C VAL A 398 -4.34 15.70 -15.97
N PHE A 399 -5.52 15.18 -16.32
CA PHE A 399 -5.71 14.51 -17.60
C PHE A 399 -5.64 15.49 -18.77
N GLU A 400 -6.22 16.68 -18.63
CA GLU A 400 -6.19 17.70 -19.68
C GLU A 400 -4.77 18.20 -19.98
N GLU A 401 -3.91 18.30 -18.96
CA GLU A 401 -2.54 18.82 -19.10
C GLU A 401 -1.47 17.74 -19.31
N LEU A 402 -1.65 16.54 -18.75
CA LEU A 402 -0.66 15.44 -18.84
C LEU A 402 -1.09 14.31 -19.78
N GLY A 403 -2.33 14.33 -20.27
CA GLY A 403 -2.83 13.33 -21.20
C GLY A 403 -3.00 11.94 -20.58
N TYR A 404 -2.78 10.92 -21.40
CA TYR A 404 -3.18 9.53 -21.17
C TYR A 404 -2.15 8.71 -20.39
N TRP A 405 -2.54 7.54 -19.90
CA TRP A 405 -1.56 6.55 -19.44
C TRP A 405 -0.78 5.97 -20.63
N ASP A 406 0.47 5.58 -20.40
CA ASP A 406 1.24 4.87 -21.41
C ASP A 406 0.60 3.49 -21.69
N LYS A 407 0.59 3.09 -22.96
CA LYS A 407 0.07 1.79 -23.41
C LYS A 407 1.13 0.72 -23.19
N VAL A 408 1.20 0.25 -21.95
CA VAL A 408 2.02 -0.86 -21.48
C VAL A 408 1.15 -1.89 -20.76
N ARG A 409 1.69 -3.04 -20.41
CA ARG A 409 0.99 -4.11 -19.69
C ARG A 409 0.99 -3.92 -18.17
N ALA A 410 1.95 -3.16 -17.63
CA ALA A 410 2.10 -2.89 -16.22
C ALA A 410 2.83 -1.57 -15.98
N ASP A 411 2.67 -1.00 -14.77
CA ASP A 411 3.49 0.08 -14.21
C ASP A 411 3.26 1.50 -14.76
N ALA A 412 2.38 1.69 -15.74
CA ALA A 412 1.97 3.01 -16.20
C ALA A 412 1.25 3.86 -15.13
N ASP A 413 0.69 3.25 -14.09
CA ASP A 413 0.13 3.96 -12.93
C ASP A 413 1.23 4.58 -12.06
N THR A 414 2.33 3.87 -11.87
CA THR A 414 3.54 4.39 -11.19
C THR A 414 4.19 5.49 -12.01
N GLU A 415 4.28 5.33 -13.32
CA GLU A 415 4.76 6.39 -14.22
C GLU A 415 3.89 7.64 -14.12
N TYR A 416 2.56 7.51 -14.21
CA TYR A 416 1.63 8.64 -14.14
C TYR A 416 1.71 9.38 -12.80
N TYR A 417 1.91 8.64 -11.70
CA TYR A 417 2.19 9.22 -10.38
C TYR A 417 3.43 10.11 -10.41
N HIS A 418 4.55 9.61 -10.94
CA HIS A 418 5.79 10.39 -11.03
C HIS A 418 5.68 11.55 -12.01
N ARG A 419 4.89 11.40 -13.08
CA ARG A 419 4.63 12.48 -14.04
C ARG A 419 3.87 13.64 -13.42
N ILE A 420 2.89 13.36 -12.56
CA ILE A 420 2.18 14.39 -11.78
C ILE A 420 3.16 15.13 -10.86
N LEU A 421 4.07 14.43 -10.19
CA LEU A 421 5.08 15.07 -9.34
C LEU A 421 6.06 15.92 -10.15
N ALA A 422 6.49 15.45 -11.32
CA ALA A 422 7.35 16.21 -12.21
C ALA A 422 6.67 17.50 -12.72
N ALA A 423 5.37 17.44 -13.00
CA ALA A 423 4.60 18.59 -13.50
C ALA A 423 4.24 19.62 -12.43
N TYR A 424 3.82 19.17 -11.24
CA TYR A 424 3.22 20.04 -10.21
C TYR A 424 4.02 20.12 -8.90
N GLY A 425 5.12 19.38 -8.79
CA GLY A 425 6.02 19.35 -7.64
C GLY A 425 5.67 18.29 -6.58
N ASP A 426 6.61 18.08 -5.65
CA ASP A 426 6.58 16.98 -4.65
C ASP A 426 5.38 17.01 -3.69
N LYS A 427 4.68 18.15 -3.60
CA LYS A 427 3.50 18.34 -2.73
C LYS A 427 2.17 18.15 -3.45
N ALA A 428 2.19 17.86 -4.76
CA ALA A 428 1.00 17.77 -5.58
C ALA A 428 0.12 16.55 -5.27
N ILE A 429 0.62 15.59 -4.48
CA ILE A 429 -0.10 14.36 -4.17
C ILE A 429 -0.16 14.13 -2.67
N GLY A 430 -1.35 13.82 -2.17
CA GLY A 430 -1.57 13.51 -0.75
C GLY A 430 -2.29 12.19 -0.50
N ASP A 431 -2.38 11.81 0.77
CA ASP A 431 -3.18 10.66 1.22
C ASP A 431 -4.39 11.16 2.01
N ALA A 432 -5.61 10.78 1.61
CA ALA A 432 -6.85 11.31 2.19
C ALA A 432 -7.07 10.90 3.66
N LEU A 433 -6.54 9.74 4.07
CA LEU A 433 -6.59 9.26 5.45
C LEU A 433 -5.50 8.19 5.69
N PRO A 434 -4.22 8.57 5.80
CA PRO A 434 -3.12 7.61 5.88
C PRO A 434 -3.26 6.69 7.10
N GLY A 435 -2.92 5.41 6.90
CA GLY A 435 -2.99 4.36 7.92
C GLY A 435 -4.37 3.75 8.12
N VAL A 436 -5.41 4.20 7.43
CA VAL A 436 -6.77 3.64 7.51
C VAL A 436 -7.09 2.89 6.21
N PRO A 437 -7.42 1.59 6.24
CA PRO A 437 -7.69 0.83 5.03
C PRO A 437 -9.07 1.19 4.50
N LEU A 438 -9.12 2.02 3.45
CA LEU A 438 -10.35 2.38 2.74
C LEU A 438 -10.59 1.49 1.52
N SER A 439 -9.73 0.49 1.30
CA SER A 439 -9.94 -0.56 0.30
C SER A 439 -9.34 -1.86 0.79
N PHE A 440 -9.89 -2.96 0.29
CA PHE A 440 -9.32 -4.29 0.42
C PHE A 440 -8.90 -4.76 -0.96
N GLY A 441 -7.60 -4.91 -1.15
CA GLY A 441 -7.03 -5.40 -2.40
C GLY A 441 -7.07 -6.93 -2.41
N ARG A 442 -7.88 -7.54 -3.26
CA ARG A 442 -8.02 -9.01 -3.26
C ARG A 442 -6.73 -9.63 -3.79
N ASN A 443 -6.23 -10.64 -3.09
CA ASN A 443 -5.08 -11.40 -3.55
C ASN A 443 -5.53 -12.70 -4.19
N LEU A 444 -5.46 -12.77 -5.52
CA LEU A 444 -5.73 -13.96 -6.31
C LEU A 444 -4.42 -14.57 -6.81
N SER A 445 -4.34 -15.90 -6.86
CA SER A 445 -3.19 -16.62 -7.44
C SER A 445 -3.00 -16.31 -8.94
N THR A 446 -4.03 -15.77 -9.60
CA THR A 446 -4.05 -15.39 -11.01
C THR A 446 -3.77 -13.91 -11.26
N SER A 447 -3.41 -13.13 -10.23
CA SER A 447 -3.13 -11.70 -10.39
C SER A 447 -1.92 -11.45 -11.31
N LEU A 448 -2.00 -10.45 -12.19
CA LEU A 448 -0.90 -10.00 -13.05
C LEU A 448 0.38 -9.67 -12.28
N THR A 449 0.25 -9.26 -11.01
CA THR A 449 1.39 -8.95 -10.13
C THR A 449 2.12 -10.20 -9.61
N GLN A 450 1.62 -11.39 -9.95
CA GLN A 450 2.19 -12.69 -9.60
C GLN A 450 2.82 -13.45 -10.78
N THR A 451 2.63 -12.97 -12.03
CA THR A 451 3.27 -13.54 -13.22
C THR A 451 4.74 -13.14 -13.30
N SER A 452 5.65 -14.04 -13.67
CA SER A 452 7.11 -13.83 -13.60
C SER A 452 7.62 -12.55 -14.28
N ALA A 453 7.10 -12.20 -15.46
CA ALA A 453 7.53 -11.01 -16.21
C ALA A 453 7.07 -9.69 -15.57
N THR A 454 5.88 -9.67 -14.98
CA THR A 454 5.24 -8.48 -14.38
C THR A 454 5.22 -8.52 -12.85
N HIS A 455 5.91 -9.49 -12.24
CA HIS A 455 5.93 -9.71 -10.81
C HIS A 455 6.43 -8.45 -10.10
N ILE A 456 5.84 -8.09 -8.97
CA ILE A 456 6.21 -6.87 -8.23
C ILE A 456 7.68 -6.84 -7.79
N SER A 457 8.39 -7.97 -7.80
CA SER A 457 9.84 -8.02 -7.55
C SER A 457 10.66 -7.37 -8.67
N THR A 458 10.15 -7.28 -9.90
CA THR A 458 10.88 -6.68 -11.03
C THR A 458 10.97 -5.15 -10.94
N GLN A 459 10.27 -4.54 -9.97
CA GLN A 459 10.46 -3.11 -9.66
C GLN A 459 11.87 -2.82 -9.09
N PHE A 460 12.55 -3.83 -8.55
CA PHE A 460 13.91 -3.67 -8.03
C PHE A 460 14.97 -3.94 -9.09
N VAL A 461 14.66 -4.78 -10.08
CA VAL A 461 15.53 -5.18 -11.21
C VAL A 461 14.69 -5.66 -12.40
N GLY A 462 15.08 -5.34 -13.62
CA GLY A 462 14.43 -5.83 -14.86
C GLY A 462 13.34 -4.89 -15.39
N ALA A 463 12.38 -5.43 -16.15
CA ALA A 463 11.54 -4.63 -17.06
C ALA A 463 10.80 -3.46 -16.41
N ARG A 464 10.22 -3.61 -15.20
CA ARG A 464 9.57 -2.47 -14.50
C ARG A 464 10.58 -1.39 -14.13
N LYS A 465 11.77 -1.78 -13.63
CA LYS A 465 12.82 -0.82 -13.27
C LYS A 465 13.35 -0.06 -14.49
N ASP A 466 13.61 -0.77 -15.59
CA ASP A 466 14.11 -0.17 -16.82
C ASP A 466 13.09 0.82 -17.41
N TYR A 467 11.80 0.46 -17.38
CA TYR A 467 10.70 1.35 -17.75
C TYR A 467 10.61 2.59 -16.85
N GLN A 468 10.69 2.42 -15.53
CA GLN A 468 10.68 3.53 -14.57
C GLN A 468 11.87 4.47 -14.76
N ASP A 469 13.05 3.95 -15.06
CA ASP A 469 14.25 4.76 -15.32
C ASP A 469 14.12 5.57 -16.61
N ALA A 470 13.61 4.95 -17.68
CA ALA A 470 13.37 5.64 -18.94
C ALA A 470 12.32 6.75 -18.79
N ALA A 471 11.22 6.48 -18.10
CA ALA A 471 10.19 7.47 -17.77
C ALA A 471 10.77 8.63 -16.93
N SER A 472 11.56 8.31 -15.91
CA SER A 472 12.18 9.32 -15.03
C SER A 472 13.14 10.23 -15.80
N GLN A 473 13.90 9.69 -16.77
CA GLN A 473 14.76 10.49 -17.64
C GLN A 473 13.96 11.43 -18.55
N TRP A 474 12.85 10.95 -19.12
CA TRP A 474 11.94 11.79 -19.89
C TRP A 474 11.34 12.91 -19.02
N HIS A 475 10.86 12.59 -17.82
CA HIS A 475 10.32 13.57 -16.89
C HIS A 475 11.36 14.64 -16.50
N ALA A 476 12.60 14.23 -16.22
CA ALA A 476 13.68 15.14 -15.85
C ALA A 476 14.15 16.05 -17.01
N ALA A 477 13.89 15.66 -18.26
CA ALA A 477 14.24 16.44 -19.44
C ALA A 477 13.17 17.48 -19.83
N ALA A 478 11.98 17.41 -19.23
CA ALA A 478 10.89 18.34 -19.50
C ALA A 478 11.21 19.75 -18.98
N ASN A 479 10.98 20.77 -19.81
CA ASN A 479 11.15 22.18 -19.41
C ASN A 479 9.83 22.82 -18.98
N SER A 480 8.71 22.20 -19.34
CA SER A 480 7.36 22.68 -19.09
C SER A 480 6.39 21.51 -18.92
N ILE A 481 5.22 21.78 -18.33
CA ILE A 481 4.15 20.78 -18.19
C ILE A 481 3.72 20.21 -19.56
N THR A 482 3.73 21.03 -20.62
CA THR A 482 3.35 20.58 -21.97
C THR A 482 4.29 19.53 -22.55
N ASP A 483 5.56 19.50 -22.12
CA ASP A 483 6.52 18.47 -22.54
C ASP A 483 6.21 17.09 -21.93
N LEU A 484 5.36 17.07 -20.88
CA LEU A 484 4.90 15.87 -20.19
C LEU A 484 3.54 15.37 -20.69
N TYR A 485 2.96 16.03 -21.70
CA TYR A 485 1.70 15.59 -22.28
C TYR A 485 1.88 14.28 -23.05
N MET A 486 1.13 13.24 -22.65
CA MET A 486 1.12 11.95 -23.34
C MET A 486 -0.11 11.81 -24.26
N PRO A 487 0.06 11.78 -25.59
CA PRO A 487 -1.03 11.57 -26.52
C PRO A 487 -1.64 10.17 -26.39
N ALA A 488 -2.91 10.01 -26.76
CA ALA A 488 -3.58 8.70 -26.76
C ALA A 488 -2.92 7.69 -27.71
N ASN A 489 -2.45 8.16 -28.85
CA ASN A 489 -1.82 7.38 -29.91
C ASN A 489 -0.63 8.17 -30.46
N PRO A 490 0.52 8.17 -29.78
CA PRO A 490 1.67 8.91 -30.27
C PRO A 490 2.30 8.19 -31.48
N ASP A 491 2.73 8.94 -32.49
CA ASP A 491 3.38 8.39 -33.71
C ASP A 491 4.69 7.65 -33.37
N ALA A 492 5.36 8.08 -32.31
CA ALA A 492 6.52 7.42 -31.72
C ALA A 492 6.41 7.47 -30.19
N ARG A 493 6.95 6.46 -29.49
CA ARG A 493 6.96 6.47 -28.02
C ARG A 493 7.79 7.64 -27.51
N LEU A 494 7.31 8.29 -26.45
CA LEU A 494 7.98 9.42 -25.80
C LEU A 494 9.24 8.98 -25.04
N PHE A 495 9.29 7.73 -24.61
CA PHE A 495 10.46 7.08 -24.01
C PHE A 495 10.40 5.57 -24.25
N THR A 496 11.53 4.90 -24.03
CA THR A 496 11.67 3.45 -24.26
C THR A 496 10.90 2.65 -23.21
N ALA A 497 10.20 1.61 -23.65
CA ALA A 497 9.62 0.59 -22.78
C ALA A 497 10.19 -0.79 -23.17
N PRO A 498 10.53 -1.66 -22.22
CA PRO A 498 10.96 -3.03 -22.51
C PRO A 498 9.89 -3.82 -23.26
N ASP A 499 10.30 -4.71 -24.16
CA ASP A 499 9.40 -5.51 -25.00
C ASP A 499 8.40 -6.34 -24.17
N GLU A 500 8.79 -6.79 -22.98
CA GLU A 500 7.93 -7.57 -22.09
C GLU A 500 6.75 -6.77 -21.54
N LEU A 501 6.86 -5.44 -21.50
CA LEU A 501 5.81 -4.53 -21.05
C LEU A 501 4.97 -3.98 -22.21
N LEU A 502 5.35 -4.21 -23.47
CA LEU A 502 4.54 -3.76 -24.60
C LEU A 502 3.27 -4.62 -24.75
N PRO A 503 2.13 -4.04 -25.19
CA PRO A 503 0.82 -4.70 -25.27
C PRO A 503 0.78 -6.02 -26.03
#